data_AF-A0A815C454-F1
#
_entry.id   AF-A0A815C454-F1
#
_cell.length_a   1.000
_cell.length_b   1.000
_cell.length_c   1.000
_cell.angle_alpha   90.00
_cell.angle_beta   90.00
_cell.angle_gamma   90.00
#
_symmetry.space_group_name_H-M   'P 1'
#
loop_
_entity.id
_entity.type
_entity.pdbx_description
1 polymer ?
#
loop_
_entity_poly.entity_id
_entity_poly.type
_entity_poly.pdbx_seq_one_letter_code
_entity_poly.pdbx_strand_id
1 'polypeptide(L)'
;MKEQDKIQQAHWNSKSLSIFTAVVWSKTENFSSALPSSDVTHDKFVVNSALEIILNHVESVLPNVTEINCFSDGAASQFKQR
;
A
#
# COMPACT_ATOMS: atom_id res chain seq x y z
N MET A 1 13.55 5.75 18.75
CA MET A 1 13.09 6.13 17.40
C MET A 1 13.44 7.59 17.07
N LYS A 2 12.91 8.61 17.77
CA LYS A 2 13.18 10.04 17.47
C LYS A 2 14.66 10.47 17.42
N GLU A 3 15.55 9.83 18.18
CA GLU A 3 16.99 10.18 18.15
C GLU A 3 17.74 9.57 16.95
N GLN A 4 17.37 8.36 16.53
CA GLN A 4 18.00 7.68 15.40
C GLN A 4 17.69 8.38 14.08
N ASP A 5 16.45 8.86 13.91
CA ASP A 5 16.05 9.63 12.73
C ASP A 5 16.82 10.94 12.61
N LYS A 6 17.10 11.63 13.73
CA LYS A 6 17.89 12.87 13.73
C LYS A 6 19.33 12.65 13.31
N ILE A 7 19.95 11.56 13.77
CA ILE A 7 21.33 11.21 13.40
C ILE A 7 21.41 10.86 11.91
N GLN A 8 20.45 10.10 11.39
CA GLN A 8 20.43 9.74 9.97
C GLN A 8 20.14 10.94 9.06
N GLN A 9 19.23 11.83 9.44
CA GLN A 9 18.93 13.05 8.68
C GLN A 9 20.10 14.06 8.63
N ALA A 10 20.98 14.06 9.64
CA ALA A 10 22.15 14.94 9.67
C ALA A 10 23.22 14.57 8.63
N HIS A 11 23.26 13.30 8.19
CA HIS A 11 24.25 12.79 7.23
C HIS A 11 23.64 12.41 5.87
N TRP A 12 22.32 12.21 5.80
CA TRP A 12 21.59 11.91 4.56
C TRP A 12 20.31 12.74 4.48
N ASN A 13 20.14 13.48 3.39
CA ASN A 13 18.88 14.18 3.12
C ASN A 13 17.86 13.15 2.60
N SER A 14 17.24 12.40 3.51
CA SER A 14 16.28 11.35 3.19
C SER A 14 14.84 11.85 3.32
N LYS A 15 14.09 11.83 2.22
CA LYS A 15 12.63 11.99 2.24
C LYS A 15 12.02 10.61 2.49
N SER A 16 11.37 10.43 3.64
CA SER A 16 10.64 9.20 3.93
C SER A 16 9.56 8.95 2.88
N LEU A 17 9.47 7.70 2.43
CA LEU A 17 8.50 7.23 1.46
C LEU A 17 7.82 5.99 2.02
N SER A 18 6.54 5.86 1.73
CA SER A 18 5.73 4.73 2.16
C SER A 18 5.37 3.87 0.95
N ILE A 19 5.13 2.58 1.16
CA ILE A 19 4.82 1.65 0.07
C ILE A 19 3.59 0.85 0.48
N PHE A 20 2.52 0.99 -0.29
CA PHE A 20 1.36 0.11 -0.17
C PHE A 20 1.58 -1.12 -1.06
N THR A 21 1.57 -2.30 -0.45
CA THR A 21 1.75 -3.56 -1.18
C THR A 21 0.47 -4.37 -1.20
N ALA A 22 0.22 -5.03 -2.33
CA ALA A 22 -0.89 -5.95 -2.49
C ALA A 22 -0.51 -7.08 -3.43
N VAL A 23 -1.09 -8.24 -3.20
CA VAL A 23 -1.01 -9.39 -4.12
C VAL A 23 -2.43 -9.72 -4.54
N VAL A 24 -2.64 -9.81 -5.84
CA VAL A 24 -3.87 -10.29 -6.45
C VAL A 24 -3.61 -11.66 -7.03
N TRP A 25 -4.49 -12.59 -6.69
CA TRP A 25 -4.46 -13.92 -7.26
C TRP A 25 -5.81 -14.30 -7.86
N SER A 26 -5.77 -15.17 -8.85
CA SER A 26 -6.95 -15.79 -9.45
C SER A 26 -6.57 -17.14 -10.04
N LYS A 27 -7.53 -17.85 -10.65
CA LYS A 27 -7.23 -19.11 -11.35
C LYS A 27 -6.39 -18.90 -12.62
N THR A 28 -6.48 -17.72 -13.23
CA THR A 28 -5.89 -17.44 -14.55
C THR A 28 -4.69 -16.53 -14.46
N GLU A 29 -4.72 -15.55 -13.57
CA GLU A 29 -3.72 -14.49 -13.46
C GLU A 29 -3.33 -14.24 -12.01
N ASN A 30 -2.05 -13.90 -11.79
CA ASN A 30 -1.51 -13.48 -10.51
C ASN A 30 -0.58 -12.30 -10.71
N PHE A 31 -0.73 -11.25 -9.89
CA PHE A 31 0.17 -10.11 -9.95
C PHE A 31 0.36 -9.45 -8.59
N SER A 32 1.51 -8.79 -8.44
CA SER A 32 1.89 -8.06 -7.24
C SER A 32 1.97 -6.58 -7.56
N SER A 33 1.44 -5.76 -6.66
CA SER A 33 1.47 -4.30 -6.75
C SER A 33 2.28 -3.71 -5.61
N ALA A 34 3.12 -2.73 -5.92
CA ALA A 34 3.82 -1.89 -4.97
C ALA A 34 3.61 -0.43 -5.36
N LEU A 35 2.80 0.28 -4.58
CA LEU A 35 2.43 1.67 -4.84
C LEU A 35 3.22 2.59 -3.91
N PRO A 36 4.25 3.30 -4.43
CA PRO A 36 5.01 4.26 -3.65
C PRO A 36 4.18 5.53 -3.38
N SER A 37 4.24 6.05 -2.16
CA SER A 37 3.58 7.30 -1.78
C SER A 37 4.50 8.17 -0.91
N SER A 38 4.54 9.46 -1.23
CA SER A 38 5.20 10.43 -0.34
C SER A 38 4.41 10.70 0.94
N ASP A 39 3.16 10.24 1.01
CA ASP A 39 2.35 10.29 2.22
C ASP A 39 2.66 9.08 3.11
N VAL A 40 3.32 9.34 4.23
CA VAL A 40 3.76 8.33 5.20
C VAL A 40 2.74 8.05 6.29
N THR A 41 1.58 8.72 6.27
CA THR A 41 0.56 8.57 7.32
C THR A 41 -0.22 7.27 7.19
N HIS A 42 -0.25 6.68 5.98
CA HIS A 42 -1.04 5.48 5.68
C HIS A 42 -2.48 5.58 6.19
N ASP A 43 -3.07 6.77 6.13
CA ASP A 43 -4.44 6.93 6.58
C ASP A 43 -5.43 6.22 5.64
N LYS A 44 -6.69 6.20 6.04
CA LYS A 44 -7.76 5.57 5.26
C LYS A 44 -7.90 6.13 3.83
N PHE A 45 -7.48 7.36 3.57
CA PHE A 45 -7.57 7.97 2.24
C PHE A 45 -6.44 7.50 1.34
N VAL A 46 -5.23 7.37 1.88
CA VAL A 46 -4.09 6.76 1.18
C VAL A 46 -4.39 5.30 0.84
N VAL A 47 -4.94 4.54 1.79
CA VAL A 47 -5.36 3.15 1.57
C VAL A 47 -6.46 3.05 0.53
N ASN A 48 -7.50 3.90 0.60
CA ASN A 48 -8.58 3.90 -0.38
C ASN A 48 -8.06 4.20 -1.80
N SER A 49 -7.21 5.22 -1.94
CA SER A 49 -6.60 5.58 -3.23
C SER A 49 -5.76 4.44 -3.80
N ALA A 50 -4.97 3.77 -2.95
CA ALA A 50 -4.16 2.63 -3.35
C ALA A 50 -5.04 1.44 -3.82
N LEU A 51 -6.11 1.13 -3.08
CA LEU A 51 -7.06 0.08 -3.45
C LEU A 51 -7.79 0.41 -4.76
N GLU A 52 -8.21 1.66 -4.96
CA GLU A 52 -8.86 2.09 -6.20
C GLU A 52 -7.96 1.88 -7.42
N ILE A 53 -6.66 2.24 -7.32
CA ILE A 53 -5.68 1.97 -8.39
C ILE A 53 -5.57 0.47 -8.67
N ILE A 54 -5.50 -0.36 -7.63
CA ILE A 54 -5.37 -1.82 -7.77
C ILE A 54 -6.64 -2.40 -8.39
N LEU A 55 -7.83 -2.00 -7.92
CA LEU A 55 -9.11 -2.51 -8.42
C LEU A 55 -9.34 -2.14 -9.89
N ASN A 56 -9.02 -0.90 -10.28
CA ASN A 56 -9.06 -0.50 -11.69
C ASN A 56 -8.12 -1.35 -12.56
N HIS A 57 -6.94 -1.71 -12.03
CA HIS A 57 -6.04 -2.62 -12.73
C HIS A 57 -6.61 -4.05 -12.80
N VAL A 58 -7.22 -4.55 -11.72
CA VAL A 58 -7.91 -5.85 -11.70
C VAL A 58 -9.00 -5.89 -12.77
N GLU A 59 -9.86 -4.88 -12.86
CA GLU A 59 -10.93 -4.80 -13.86
C GLU A 59 -10.37 -4.81 -15.30
N SER A 60 -9.22 -4.15 -15.52
CA SER A 60 -8.58 -4.14 -16.84
C SER A 60 -8.00 -5.50 -17.26
N VAL A 61 -7.51 -6.30 -16.30
CA VAL A 61 -6.86 -7.60 -16.55
C VAL A 61 -7.86 -8.76 -16.48
N LEU A 62 -8.87 -8.65 -15.63
CA LEU A 62 -9.91 -9.65 -15.37
C LEU A 62 -11.31 -9.03 -15.60
N PRO A 63 -11.70 -8.73 -16.86
CA PRO A 63 -12.90 -7.96 -17.18
C PRO A 63 -14.23 -8.64 -16.80
N ASN A 64 -14.21 -9.95 -16.50
CA ASN A 64 -15.39 -10.72 -16.10
C ASN A 64 -15.43 -11.03 -14.59
N VAL A 65 -14.62 -10.33 -13.78
CA VAL A 65 -14.63 -10.53 -12.33
C VAL A 65 -15.94 -9.98 -11.75
N THR A 66 -16.67 -10.81 -11.00
CA THR A 66 -17.94 -10.42 -10.36
C THR A 66 -17.81 -10.21 -8.85
N GLU A 67 -16.74 -10.74 -8.26
CA GLU A 67 -16.51 -10.73 -6.83
C GLU A 67 -15.01 -10.67 -6.54
N ILE A 68 -14.62 -9.80 -5.61
CA ILE A 68 -13.24 -9.67 -5.13
C ILE A 68 -13.28 -9.83 -3.62
N ASN A 69 -12.55 -10.83 -3.13
CA ASN A 69 -12.36 -11.06 -1.71
C ASN A 69 -11.08 -10.37 -1.24
N CYS A 70 -11.23 -9.24 -0.56
CA CYS A 70 -10.11 -8.48 -0.02
C CYS A 70 -9.76 -8.96 1.40
N PHE A 71 -8.50 -9.36 1.59
CA PHE A 71 -7.95 -9.72 2.89
C PHE A 71 -6.82 -8.76 3.23
N SER A 72 -6.92 -8.09 4.37
CA SER A 72 -5.77 -7.44 5.00
C SER A 72 -5.17 -8.39 6.02
N ASP A 73 -3.85 -8.45 6.10
CA ASP A 73 -3.07 -9.27 7.04
C ASP A 73 -3.24 -8.91 8.53
N GLY A 74 -4.21 -8.06 8.87
CA GLY A 74 -4.43 -7.62 10.25
C GLY A 74 -3.42 -6.57 10.72
N ALA A 75 -2.57 -6.02 9.84
CA ALA A 75 -1.89 -4.76 10.09
C ALA A 75 -2.84 -3.54 10.15
N ALA A 76 -4.13 -3.75 10.45
CA ALA A 76 -4.98 -2.73 11.07
C ALA A 76 -4.28 -2.02 12.26
N SER A 77 -3.35 -2.70 12.93
CA SER A 77 -2.43 -2.14 13.93
C SER A 77 -1.41 -1.13 13.37
N GLN A 78 -1.00 -1.24 12.11
CA GLN A 78 -0.20 -0.23 11.39
C GLN A 78 -1.04 0.98 10.95
N PHE A 79 -2.36 0.79 10.80
CA PHE A 79 -3.33 1.86 10.53
C PHE A 79 -3.91 2.51 11.80
N LYS A 80 -3.62 1.95 12.98
CA LYS A 80 -4.01 2.44 14.31
C LYS A 80 -2.80 2.88 15.12
N GLN A 81 -2.03 3.85 14.64
CA GLN A 81 -1.15 4.63 15.52
C GLN A 81 -1.27 6.12 15.18
N ARG A 82 -2.05 6.82 16.00
CA ARG A 82 -1.92 8.25 16.26
C ARG A 82 -1.20 8.42 17.58
#